data_AF-B0CUN7-F1
#
_entry.id   AF-B0CUN7-F1
#
_cell.length_a   1.000
_cell.length_b   1.000
_cell.length_c   1.000
_cell.angle_alpha   90.00
_cell.angle_beta   90.00
_cell.angle_gamma   90.00
#
_symmetry.space_group_name_H-M   'P 1'
#
loop_
_entity.id
_entity.type
_entity.pdbx_description
1 polymer ?
#
loop_
_entity_poly.entity_id
_entity_poly.type
_entity_poly.pdbx_seq_one_letter_code
_entity_poly.pdbx_strand_id
1 'polypeptide(L)'
;MQRAIWQCSEEEEDEGAERVVEELIETLLEVIIQNRLSSPSALKLAEAALRETSLKPLIEKRLLQSTIQHPHFFKLSSSPSSTRDDISLLHTLFHLHPTNTCQITHIKPLNCVYCGTLFSAISIFQLFELTRKLYVSQLFGRWSAMGNGEESGKALDAVLSLDAGVVLKTRLNFPRWRRLEFDTNPLPSRTSGGEEQLYDPVFLILLFNSQYFPHLCPCLWNRSC
;
A
#
# COMPACT_ATOMS: atom_id res chain seq x y z
N MET A 1 -17.23 6.71 51.27
CA MET A 1 -18.30 6.33 50.34
C MET A 1 -18.59 7.38 49.27
N GLN A 2 -18.63 8.69 49.58
CA GLN A 2 -18.91 9.73 48.57
C GLN A 2 -17.84 9.92 47.48
N ARG A 3 -16.56 9.56 47.71
CA ARG A 3 -15.51 9.64 46.67
C ARG A 3 -15.67 8.63 45.53
N ALA A 4 -16.26 7.47 45.79
CA ALA A 4 -16.44 6.43 44.77
C ALA A 4 -17.57 6.76 43.78
N ILE A 5 -18.57 7.54 44.21
CA ILE A 5 -19.68 7.96 43.35
C ILE A 5 -19.23 9.06 42.38
N TRP A 6 -18.29 9.92 42.80
CA TRP A 6 -17.75 10.97 41.95
C TRP A 6 -16.83 10.42 40.84
N GLN A 7 -15.98 9.42 41.16
CA GLN A 7 -15.15 8.76 40.15
C GLN A 7 -15.95 7.96 39.11
N CYS A 8 -17.13 7.44 39.50
CA CYS A 8 -18.00 6.70 38.58
C CYS A 8 -18.70 7.58 37.54
N SER A 9 -18.92 8.88 37.82
CA SER A 9 -19.57 9.81 36.88
C SER A 9 -18.60 10.43 35.88
N GLU A 10 -17.32 10.62 36.22
CA GLU A 10 -16.33 11.15 35.28
C GLU A 10 -15.92 10.11 34.22
N GLU A 11 -15.92 8.81 34.57
CA GLU A 11 -15.60 7.73 33.61
C GLU A 11 -16.71 7.51 32.56
N GLU A 12 -17.98 7.73 32.88
CA GLU A 12 -19.09 7.60 31.92
C GLU A 12 -19.20 8.78 30.94
N GLU A 13 -18.85 10.01 31.36
CA GLU A 13 -18.85 11.18 30.46
C GLU A 13 -17.68 11.12 29.45
N ASP A 14 -16.53 10.58 29.85
CA ASP A 14 -15.35 10.47 28.98
C ASP A 14 -15.56 9.41 27.88
N GLU A 15 -16.20 8.28 28.20
CA GLU A 15 -16.51 7.22 27.22
C GLU A 15 -17.53 7.68 26.16
N GLY A 16 -18.41 8.61 26.51
CA GLY A 16 -19.35 9.23 25.57
C GLY A 16 -18.66 10.17 24.57
N ALA A 17 -17.69 10.97 25.03
CA ALA A 17 -16.95 11.90 24.19
C ALA A 17 -16.03 11.17 23.20
N GLU A 18 -15.36 10.09 23.63
CA GLU A 18 -14.49 9.27 22.78
C GLU A 18 -15.26 8.67 21.60
N ARG A 19 -16.46 8.12 21.84
CA ARG A 19 -17.31 7.55 20.78
C ARG A 19 -17.74 8.57 19.73
N VAL A 20 -18.09 9.79 20.15
CA VAL A 20 -18.47 10.87 19.21
C VAL A 20 -17.29 11.28 18.34
N VAL A 21 -16.08 11.29 18.91
CA VAL A 21 -14.85 11.60 18.18
C VAL A 21 -14.54 10.50 17.14
N GLU A 22 -14.66 9.22 17.52
CA GLU A 22 -14.51 8.09 16.59
C GLU A 22 -15.48 8.19 15.40
N GLU A 23 -16.77 8.43 15.65
CA GLU A 23 -17.80 8.54 14.61
C GLU A 23 -17.54 9.72 13.67
N LEU A 24 -17.06 10.85 14.22
CA LEU A 24 -16.73 12.04 13.44
C LEU A 24 -15.50 11.79 12.55
N ILE A 25 -14.49 11.07 13.04
CA ILE A 25 -13.32 10.67 12.25
C ILE A 25 -13.70 9.67 11.16
N GLU A 26 -14.53 8.67 11.47
CA GLU A 26 -15.06 7.74 10.47
C GLU A 26 -15.75 8.51 9.34
N THR A 27 -16.67 9.42 9.71
CA THR A 27 -17.40 10.25 8.75
C THR A 27 -16.44 11.13 7.92
N LEU A 28 -15.44 11.74 8.55
CA LEU A 28 -14.44 12.56 7.88
C LEU A 28 -13.65 11.73 6.85
N LEU A 29 -13.20 10.54 7.23
CA LEU A 29 -12.43 9.66 6.36
C LEU A 29 -13.27 9.17 5.18
N GLU A 30 -14.52 8.79 5.40
CA GLU A 30 -15.45 8.41 4.32
C GLU A 30 -15.66 9.57 3.33
N VAL A 31 -15.86 10.80 3.83
CA VAL A 31 -16.03 11.99 2.97
C VAL A 31 -14.77 12.29 2.16
N ILE A 32 -13.58 12.16 2.75
CA ILE A 32 -12.30 12.37 2.06
C ILE A 32 -12.14 11.34 0.94
N ILE A 33 -12.35 10.05 1.24
CA ILE A 33 -12.21 8.97 0.27
C ILE A 33 -13.23 9.13 -0.87
N GLN A 34 -14.48 9.48 -0.58
CA GLN A 34 -15.50 9.58 -1.62
C GLN A 34 -15.36 10.83 -2.51
N ASN A 35 -14.97 11.98 -1.94
CA ASN A 35 -15.10 13.27 -2.63
C ASN A 35 -13.77 13.99 -2.88
N ARG A 36 -12.68 13.55 -2.25
CA ARG A 36 -11.42 14.30 -2.17
C ARG A 36 -10.16 13.43 -2.30
N LEU A 37 -10.25 12.21 -2.84
CA LEU A 37 -9.07 11.39 -3.14
C LEU A 37 -8.04 12.13 -3.99
N SER A 38 -8.46 12.99 -4.92
CA SER A 38 -7.52 13.76 -5.74
C SER A 38 -6.79 14.90 -5.00
N SER A 39 -7.07 15.13 -3.71
CA SER A 39 -6.53 16.26 -2.94
C SER A 39 -5.42 15.82 -1.98
N PRO A 40 -4.14 16.13 -2.26
CA PRO A 40 -3.00 15.83 -1.38
C PRO A 40 -3.20 16.26 0.07
N SER A 41 -3.76 17.45 0.29
CA SER A 41 -4.01 17.99 1.63
C SER A 41 -5.07 17.18 2.39
N ALA A 42 -6.09 16.68 1.69
CA ALA A 42 -7.12 15.85 2.30
C ALA A 42 -6.56 14.47 2.67
N LEU A 43 -5.73 13.87 1.81
CA LEU A 43 -5.07 12.59 2.08
C LEU A 43 -4.11 12.68 3.28
N LYS A 44 -3.35 13.77 3.40
CA LYS A 44 -2.49 14.01 4.57
C LYS A 44 -3.29 14.15 5.85
N LEU A 45 -4.44 14.83 5.79
CA LEU A 45 -5.35 14.92 6.94
C LEU A 45 -5.91 13.55 7.31
N ALA A 46 -6.33 12.75 6.33
CA ALA A 46 -6.80 11.38 6.55
C ALA A 46 -5.71 10.48 7.15
N GLU A 47 -4.48 10.56 6.65
CA GLU A 47 -3.33 9.83 7.18
C GLU A 47 -3.01 10.24 8.62
N ALA A 48 -3.06 11.53 8.93
CA ALA A 48 -2.88 12.03 10.29
C ALA A 48 -3.99 11.53 11.22
N ALA A 49 -5.26 11.63 10.81
CA ALA A 49 -6.39 11.14 11.59
C ALA A 49 -6.27 9.64 11.89
N LEU A 50 -5.96 8.81 10.88
CA LEU A 50 -5.77 7.38 11.03
C LEU A 50 -4.66 6.98 12.02
N ARG A 51 -3.63 7.82 12.19
CA ARG A 51 -2.54 7.55 13.14
C ARG A 51 -2.90 7.87 14.57
N GLU A 52 -3.77 8.85 14.77
CA GLU A 52 -4.18 9.29 16.11
C GLU A 52 -5.37 8.50 16.66
N THR A 53 -6.02 7.67 15.83
CA THR A 53 -7.31 7.06 16.17
C THR A 53 -7.27 5.54 16.02
N SER A 54 -7.70 4.81 17.06
CA SER A 54 -7.85 3.36 17.00
C SER A 54 -9.20 2.98 16.39
N LEU A 55 -9.26 2.89 15.07
CA LEU A 55 -10.48 2.48 14.39
C LEU A 55 -10.78 0.99 14.60
N LYS A 56 -12.07 0.65 14.59
CA LYS A 56 -12.49 -0.75 14.60
C LYS A 56 -12.05 -1.41 13.28
N PRO A 57 -11.57 -2.67 13.30
CA PRO A 57 -11.11 -3.36 12.09
C PRO A 57 -12.12 -3.42 10.94
N LEU A 58 -13.42 -3.39 11.26
CA LEU A 58 -14.48 -3.37 10.26
C LEU A 58 -14.52 -2.05 9.48
N ILE A 59 -14.27 -0.93 10.15
CA ILE A 59 -14.26 0.42 9.57
C ILE A 59 -13.05 0.54 8.64
N GLU A 60 -11.85 0.16 9.10
CA GLU A 60 -10.64 0.20 8.27
C GLU A 60 -10.79 -0.64 7.00
N LYS A 61 -11.38 -1.83 7.10
CA LYS A 61 -11.65 -2.67 5.94
C LYS A 61 -12.60 -1.97 4.96
N ARG A 62 -13.64 -1.29 5.45
CA ARG A 62 -14.56 -0.52 4.62
C ARG A 62 -13.85 0.64 3.93
N LEU A 63 -13.04 1.41 4.66
CA LEU A 63 -12.25 2.53 4.13
C LEU A 63 -11.25 2.04 3.07
N LEU A 64 -10.56 0.93 3.32
CA LEU A 64 -9.65 0.30 2.37
C LEU A 64 -10.38 -0.12 1.08
N GLN A 65 -11.53 -0.78 1.23
CA GLN A 65 -12.36 -1.18 0.09
C GLN A 65 -12.86 0.03 -0.69
N SER A 66 -13.34 1.07 -0.01
CA SER A 66 -13.83 2.31 -0.62
C SER A 66 -12.72 3.02 -1.40
N THR A 67 -11.49 3.04 -0.86
CA THR A 67 -10.33 3.63 -1.53
C THR A 67 -9.96 2.86 -2.79
N ILE A 68 -9.82 1.54 -2.71
CA ILE A 68 -9.39 0.69 -3.83
C ILE A 68 -10.46 0.62 -4.93
N GLN A 69 -11.74 0.58 -4.55
CA GLN A 69 -12.87 0.49 -5.49
C GLN A 69 -13.31 1.87 -6.02
N HIS A 70 -12.63 2.95 -5.62
CA HIS A 70 -13.02 4.27 -6.04
C HIS A 70 -12.88 4.41 -7.58
N PRO A 71 -13.89 4.95 -8.30
CA PRO A 71 -13.87 5.04 -9.76
C PRO A 71 -12.66 5.77 -10.33
N HIS A 72 -12.13 6.73 -9.57
CA HIS A 72 -10.96 7.50 -9.97
C HIS A 72 -9.63 6.93 -9.49
N PHE A 73 -9.62 5.86 -8.70
CA PHE A 73 -8.40 5.30 -8.11
C PHE A 73 -7.35 4.96 -9.18
N PHE A 74 -7.73 4.18 -10.20
CA PHE A 74 -6.83 3.82 -11.30
C PHE A 74 -6.35 5.04 -12.09
N LYS A 75 -7.24 6.01 -12.33
CA LYS A 75 -6.92 7.24 -13.07
C LYS A 75 -5.91 8.12 -12.32
N LEU A 76 -6.07 8.25 -11.00
CA LEU A 76 -5.15 9.00 -10.13
C LEU A 76 -3.81 8.27 -9.99
N SER A 77 -3.87 6.94 -9.94
CA SER A 77 -2.72 6.06 -9.87
C SER A 77 -1.88 6.02 -11.16
N SER A 78 -2.44 6.37 -12.32
CA SER A 78 -1.66 6.48 -13.56
C SER A 78 -0.85 7.79 -13.65
N SER A 79 -1.15 8.78 -12.79
CA SER A 79 -0.46 10.06 -12.83
C SER A 79 0.71 10.07 -11.84
N PRO A 80 1.95 10.32 -12.30
CA PRO A 80 3.15 10.18 -11.48
C PRO A 80 3.19 11.14 -10.28
N SER A 81 2.43 12.24 -10.31
CA SER A 81 2.39 13.22 -9.21
C SER A 81 1.37 12.89 -8.12
N SER A 82 0.29 12.14 -8.42
CA SER A 82 -0.76 11.80 -7.45
C SER A 82 -0.61 10.42 -6.82
N THR A 83 0.18 9.53 -7.44
CA THR A 83 0.45 8.18 -6.93
C THR A 83 1.00 8.16 -5.51
N ARG A 84 1.74 9.19 -5.10
CA ARG A 84 2.43 9.20 -3.81
C ARG A 84 1.48 9.24 -2.62
N ASP A 85 0.51 10.16 -2.64
CA ASP A 85 -0.36 10.40 -1.49
C ASP A 85 -1.45 9.31 -1.39
N ASP A 86 -1.97 8.84 -2.53
CA ASP A 86 -2.96 7.73 -2.55
C ASP A 86 -2.36 6.44 -1.98
N ILE A 87 -1.11 6.13 -2.36
CA ILE A 87 -0.42 4.94 -1.89
C ILE A 87 0.07 5.09 -0.44
N SER A 88 0.39 6.31 0.04
CA SER A 88 0.73 6.52 1.46
C SER A 88 -0.47 6.27 2.39
N LEU A 89 -1.67 6.68 1.97
CA LEU A 89 -2.91 6.38 2.68
C LEU A 89 -3.14 4.86 2.73
N LEU A 90 -3.05 4.18 1.58
CA LEU A 90 -3.20 2.72 1.52
C LEU A 90 -2.15 2.01 2.37
N HIS A 91 -0.90 2.48 2.31
CA HIS A 91 0.17 1.96 3.14
C HIS A 91 -0.20 2.01 4.63
N THR A 92 -0.71 3.15 5.10
CA THR A 92 -1.15 3.32 6.49
C THR A 92 -2.29 2.36 6.82
N LEU A 93 -3.34 2.31 5.98
CA LEU A 93 -4.48 1.41 6.18
C LEU A 93 -4.07 -0.07 6.25
N PHE A 94 -3.15 -0.53 5.40
CA PHE A 94 -2.68 -1.93 5.41
C PHE A 94 -1.91 -2.26 6.70
N HIS A 95 -1.15 -1.32 7.25
CA HIS A 95 -0.31 -1.53 8.43
C HIS A 95 -1.07 -1.46 9.76
N LEU A 96 -2.25 -0.83 9.81
CA LEU A 96 -3.07 -0.79 11.03
C LEU A 96 -3.51 -2.19 11.47
N HIS A 97 -4.15 -2.95 10.58
CA HIS A 97 -4.61 -4.31 10.87
C HIS A 97 -4.27 -5.33 9.77
N PRO A 98 -2.98 -5.73 9.63
CA PRO A 98 -2.49 -6.56 8.52
C PRO A 98 -3.28 -7.86 8.32
N THR A 99 -3.68 -8.52 9.41
CA THR A 99 -4.45 -9.78 9.38
C THR A 99 -5.77 -9.65 8.62
N ASN A 100 -6.42 -8.49 8.71
CA ASN A 100 -7.73 -8.22 8.12
C ASN A 100 -7.63 -7.52 6.76
N THR A 101 -6.61 -6.69 6.57
CA THR A 101 -6.44 -5.84 5.38
C THR A 101 -5.69 -6.56 4.25
N CYS A 102 -4.71 -7.43 4.57
CA CYS A 102 -3.90 -8.20 3.62
C CYS A 102 -4.67 -9.37 2.99
N GLN A 103 -5.82 -9.09 2.40
CA GLN A 103 -6.60 -10.05 1.61
C GLN A 103 -6.20 -9.95 0.15
N ILE A 104 -6.17 -11.10 -0.54
CA ILE A 104 -5.80 -11.15 -1.97
C ILE A 104 -6.66 -10.23 -2.84
N THR A 105 -7.93 -10.04 -2.46
CA THR A 105 -8.89 -9.16 -3.11
C THR A 105 -8.51 -7.67 -3.04
N HIS A 106 -7.77 -7.26 -2.00
CA HIS A 106 -7.29 -5.89 -1.84
C HIS A 106 -5.90 -5.69 -2.46
N ILE A 107 -5.07 -6.74 -2.46
CA ILE A 107 -3.73 -6.70 -3.03
C ILE A 107 -3.76 -6.75 -4.57
N LYS A 108 -4.71 -7.49 -5.15
CA LYS A 108 -4.80 -7.66 -6.60
C LYS A 108 -4.95 -6.34 -7.37
N PRO A 109 -5.84 -5.39 -6.98
CA PRO A 109 -5.92 -4.08 -7.62
C PRO A 109 -4.64 -3.25 -7.51
N LEU A 110 -3.89 -3.37 -6.40
CA LEU A 110 -2.60 -2.70 -6.24
C LEU A 110 -1.59 -3.16 -7.28
N ASN A 111 -1.62 -4.43 -7.68
CA ASN A 111 -0.72 -4.95 -8.70
C ASN A 111 -0.91 -4.25 -10.05
N CYS A 112 -2.16 -3.89 -10.40
CA CYS A 112 -2.47 -3.20 -11.64
C CYS A 112 -2.02 -1.72 -11.62
N VAL A 113 -2.02 -1.11 -10.44
CA VAL A 113 -1.57 0.28 -10.21
C VAL A 113 -0.07 0.38 -10.02
N TYR A 114 0.56 -0.68 -9.53
CA TYR A 114 1.98 -0.70 -9.26
C TYR A 114 2.77 -0.65 -10.56
N CYS A 115 3.29 0.50 -10.96
CA CYS A 115 4.09 0.64 -12.19
C CYS A 115 5.53 0.12 -12.07
N GLY A 116 5.85 -0.67 -11.05
CA GLY A 116 7.20 -1.19 -10.84
C GLY A 116 8.20 -0.19 -10.23
N THR A 117 7.79 1.04 -9.92
CA THR A 117 8.67 2.12 -9.42
C THR A 117 8.32 2.61 -8.00
N LEU A 118 7.20 2.16 -7.44
CA LEU A 118 6.60 2.72 -6.22
C LEU A 118 7.01 1.98 -4.94
N PHE A 119 7.97 2.53 -4.19
CA PHE A 119 8.48 1.91 -2.96
C PHE A 119 7.38 1.60 -1.92
N SER A 120 6.42 2.50 -1.73
CA SER A 120 5.34 2.31 -0.74
C SER A 120 4.38 1.18 -1.10
N ALA A 121 4.23 0.84 -2.39
CA ALA A 121 3.43 -0.32 -2.78
C ALA A 121 4.18 -1.64 -2.51
N ILE A 122 5.52 -1.65 -2.64
CA ILE A 122 6.31 -2.86 -2.38
C ILE A 122 6.30 -3.27 -0.91
N SER A 123 6.26 -2.32 0.03
CA SER A 123 6.12 -2.64 1.45
C SER A 123 4.76 -3.25 1.78
N ILE A 124 3.68 -2.84 1.09
CA ILE A 124 2.36 -3.48 1.22
C ILE A 124 2.42 -4.93 0.72
N PHE A 125 3.05 -5.19 -0.43
CA PHE A 125 3.24 -6.55 -0.94
C PHE A 125 4.07 -7.41 0.02
N GLN A 126 5.13 -6.86 0.61
CA GLN A 126 5.94 -7.54 1.62
C GLN A 126 5.12 -7.86 2.88
N LEU A 127 4.35 -6.91 3.37
CA LEU A 127 3.44 -7.11 4.51
C LEU A 127 2.47 -8.24 4.22
N PHE A 128 1.90 -8.28 3.02
CA PHE A 128 1.03 -9.36 2.58
C PHE A 128 1.73 -10.74 2.60
N GLU A 129 2.96 -10.85 2.07
CA GLU A 129 3.71 -12.10 2.13
C GLU A 129 3.96 -12.56 3.57
N LEU A 130 4.38 -11.62 4.43
CA LEU A 130 4.69 -11.90 5.84
C LEU A 130 3.44 -12.38 6.60
N THR A 131 2.30 -11.73 6.38
CA THR A 131 1.03 -12.03 7.06
C THR A 131 0.36 -13.28 6.50
N ARG A 132 0.32 -13.47 5.18
CA ARG A 132 -0.46 -14.53 4.54
C ARG A 132 0.35 -15.77 4.15
N LYS A 133 1.68 -15.69 4.20
CA LYS A 133 2.59 -16.75 3.72
C LYS A 133 2.31 -17.16 2.26
N LEU A 134 1.86 -16.20 1.46
CA LEU A 134 1.62 -16.36 0.03
C LEU A 134 2.65 -15.55 -0.73
N TYR A 135 3.14 -16.08 -1.85
CA TYR A 135 4.17 -15.44 -2.65
C TYR A 135 3.60 -14.41 -3.62
N VAL A 136 4.13 -13.19 -3.60
CA VAL A 136 3.75 -12.09 -4.51
C VAL A 136 4.34 -12.30 -5.91
N SER A 137 5.38 -13.11 -6.07
CA SER A 137 5.93 -13.47 -7.39
C SER A 137 4.85 -14.00 -8.34
N GLN A 138 3.87 -14.76 -7.83
CA GLN A 138 2.74 -15.27 -8.62
C GLN A 138 1.79 -14.16 -9.07
N LEU A 139 1.67 -13.08 -8.29
CA LEU A 139 0.90 -11.89 -8.66
C LEU A 139 1.61 -11.08 -9.73
N PHE A 140 2.94 -10.94 -9.60
CA PHE A 140 3.75 -10.22 -10.61
C PHE A 140 3.86 -10.95 -11.94
N GLY A 141 3.71 -12.28 -11.98
CA GLY A 141 3.62 -13.00 -13.25
C GLY A 141 2.45 -12.58 -14.15
N ARG A 142 1.46 -11.85 -13.62
CA ARG A 142 0.33 -11.28 -14.38
C ARG A 142 0.41 -9.77 -14.54
N TRP A 143 1.51 -9.17 -14.10
CA TRP A 143 1.72 -7.74 -14.18
C TRP A 143 1.85 -7.27 -15.64
N SER A 144 1.52 -6.01 -15.91
CA SER A 144 1.71 -5.37 -17.21
C SER A 144 2.07 -3.90 -17.01
N ALA A 145 3.06 -3.40 -17.75
CA ALA A 145 3.45 -1.99 -17.72
C ALA A 145 2.37 -1.05 -18.27
N MET A 146 1.39 -1.58 -19.02
CA MET A 146 0.40 -0.79 -19.72
C MET A 146 -0.64 -0.14 -18.79
N GLY A 147 -0.70 -0.54 -17.51
CA GLY A 147 -1.42 0.17 -16.43
C GLY A 147 -2.93 0.33 -16.62
N ASN A 148 -3.50 -0.28 -17.66
CA ASN A 148 -4.91 -0.19 -18.05
C ASN A 148 -5.80 -1.22 -17.33
N GLY A 149 -5.27 -1.90 -16.31
CA GLY A 149 -5.97 -2.97 -15.60
C GLY A 149 -6.03 -4.30 -16.35
N GLU A 150 -5.41 -4.41 -17.53
CA GLU A 150 -5.29 -5.67 -18.25
C GLU A 150 -4.16 -6.50 -17.64
N GLU A 151 -4.53 -7.59 -16.97
CA GLU A 151 -3.59 -8.60 -16.52
C GLU A 151 -2.95 -9.28 -17.73
N SER A 152 -1.62 -9.42 -17.69
CA SER A 152 -0.93 -10.30 -18.61
C SER A 152 -1.36 -11.75 -18.36
N GLY A 153 -1.63 -12.49 -19.45
CA GLY A 153 -1.90 -13.93 -19.37
C GLY A 153 -0.67 -14.76 -19.02
N LYS A 154 0.55 -14.24 -19.23
CA LYS A 154 1.83 -14.94 -19.01
C LYS A 154 2.90 -14.02 -18.43
N ALA A 155 3.76 -14.57 -17.59
CA ALA A 155 4.90 -13.84 -17.02
C ALA A 155 5.89 -13.33 -18.10
N LEU A 156 5.95 -14.00 -19.26
CA LEU A 156 6.73 -13.52 -20.40
C LEU A 156 6.22 -12.18 -20.93
N ASP A 157 4.91 -12.01 -21.08
CA ASP A 157 4.38 -10.76 -21.63
C ASP A 157 4.59 -9.60 -20.64
N ALA A 158 4.59 -9.91 -19.34
CA ALA A 158 4.96 -8.95 -18.29
C ALA A 158 6.41 -8.47 -18.44
N VAL A 159 7.37 -9.40 -18.66
CA VAL A 159 8.78 -9.07 -18.92
C VAL A 159 8.93 -8.26 -20.22
N LEU A 160 8.23 -8.66 -21.28
CA LEU A 160 8.27 -7.96 -22.57
C LEU A 160 7.62 -6.58 -22.53
N SER A 161 6.72 -6.32 -21.57
CA SER A 161 6.10 -5.01 -21.37
C SER A 161 7.01 -3.98 -20.70
N LEU A 162 8.15 -4.40 -20.13
CA LEU A 162 9.09 -3.48 -19.47
C LEU A 162 9.71 -2.50 -20.48
N ASP A 163 9.83 -1.23 -20.09
CA ASP A 163 10.58 -0.25 -20.87
C ASP A 163 12.08 -0.56 -20.77
N ALA A 164 12.68 -1.02 -21.86
CA ALA A 164 14.10 -1.39 -21.93
C ALA A 164 15.03 -0.22 -21.58
N GLY A 165 14.64 1.02 -21.89
CA GLY A 165 15.37 2.23 -21.52
C GLY A 165 15.34 2.47 -20.02
N VAL A 166 14.20 2.26 -19.36
CA VAL A 166 14.07 2.34 -17.91
C VAL A 166 14.83 1.20 -17.22
N VAL A 167 14.74 -0.03 -17.72
CA VAL A 167 15.52 -1.17 -17.20
C VAL A 167 17.02 -0.87 -17.29
N LEU A 168 17.50 -0.35 -18.42
CA LEU A 168 18.90 0.02 -18.59
C LEU A 168 19.30 1.16 -17.64
N LYS A 169 18.48 2.21 -17.52
CA LYS A 169 18.71 3.29 -16.55
C LYS A 169 18.75 2.79 -15.11
N THR A 170 17.87 1.87 -14.76
CA THR A 170 17.81 1.22 -13.43
C THR A 170 19.09 0.45 -13.15
N ARG A 171 19.61 -0.27 -14.16
CA ARG A 171 20.88 -1.00 -14.05
C ARG A 171 22.08 -0.06 -13.92
N LEU A 172 22.12 1.01 -14.71
CA LEU A 172 23.22 1.99 -14.70
C LEU A 172 23.24 2.83 -13.42
N ASN A 173 22.06 3.17 -12.91
CA ASN A 173 21.87 3.89 -11.66
C ASN A 173 21.39 2.93 -10.57
N PHE A 174 22.06 1.77 -10.44
CA PHE A 174 21.62 0.75 -9.47
C PHE A 174 21.50 1.40 -8.09
N PRO A 175 20.29 1.39 -7.49
CA PRO A 175 20.03 2.20 -6.32
C PRO A 175 20.86 1.69 -5.14
N ARG A 176 21.94 2.40 -4.81
CA ARG A 176 22.80 2.11 -3.66
C ARG A 176 22.07 2.32 -2.33
N TRP A 177 20.97 3.07 -2.36
CA TRP A 177 20.10 3.31 -1.22
C TRP A 177 19.23 2.10 -0.85
N ARG A 178 19.12 1.11 -1.74
CA ARG A 178 18.27 -0.04 -1.49
C ARG A 178 19.02 -1.14 -0.75
N ARG A 179 18.83 -1.18 0.57
CA ARG A 179 19.13 -2.38 1.37
C ARG A 179 17.93 -3.31 1.30
N LEU A 180 18.15 -4.61 1.12
CA LEU A 180 17.13 -5.67 1.27
C LEU A 180 16.73 -5.87 2.75
N GLU A 181 16.79 -4.81 3.54
CA GLU A 181 16.47 -4.81 4.97
C GLU A 181 15.07 -4.24 5.14
N PHE A 182 14.29 -4.89 6.01
CA PHE A 182 12.93 -4.52 6.36
C PHE A 182 12.96 -3.26 7.21
N ASP A 183 13.04 -2.09 6.59
CA ASP A 183 12.73 -0.87 7.31
C ASP A 183 11.23 -0.62 7.14
N THR A 184 10.47 -0.89 8.21
CA THR A 184 9.05 -0.51 8.34
C THR A 184 8.86 1.00 8.36
N ASN A 185 9.95 1.75 8.50
CA ASN A 185 9.92 3.19 8.37
C ASN A 185 9.78 3.57 6.89
N PRO A 186 8.77 4.37 6.51
CA PRO A 186 8.70 4.92 5.17
C PRO A 186 10.03 5.65 4.90
N LEU A 187 10.77 5.20 3.88
CA LEU A 187 12.04 5.82 3.50
C LEU A 187 11.82 7.33 3.33
N PRO A 188 12.75 8.18 3.79
CA PRO A 188 12.59 9.62 3.67
C PRO A 188 12.28 9.98 2.22
N SER A 189 11.29 10.86 2.04
CA SER A 189 10.73 11.36 0.77
C SER A 189 11.73 12.13 -0.12
N ARG A 190 13.03 11.82 -0.01
CA ARG A 190 14.17 12.45 -0.67
C ARG A 190 14.76 11.54 -1.73
N THR A 191 13.93 10.95 -2.60
CA THR A 191 14.43 10.57 -3.91
C THR A 191 14.36 11.81 -4.79
N SER A 192 15.53 12.31 -5.20
CA SER A 192 15.65 13.34 -6.24
C SER A 192 14.78 12.91 -7.44
N GLY A 193 14.02 13.82 -8.04
CA GLY A 193 12.98 13.51 -9.05
C GLY A 193 13.43 12.71 -10.29
N GLY A 194 14.73 12.38 -10.43
CA GLY A 194 15.24 11.44 -11.42
C GLY A 194 15.13 9.95 -11.03
N GLU A 195 15.02 9.61 -9.75
CA GLU A 195 15.00 8.21 -9.28
C GLU A 195 13.60 7.58 -9.26
N GLU A 196 12.54 8.39 -9.32
CA GLU A 196 11.15 7.91 -9.37
C GLU A 196 10.79 7.16 -10.65
N GLN A 197 11.59 7.36 -11.69
CA GLN A 197 11.38 6.71 -12.99
C GLN A 197 12.16 5.39 -13.09
N LEU A 198 12.87 4.96 -12.05
CA LEU A 198 13.61 3.71 -12.07
C LEU A 198 12.73 2.56 -11.57
N TYR A 199 12.87 1.40 -12.20
CA TYR A 199 12.24 0.19 -11.68
C TYR A 199 12.87 -0.19 -10.34
N ASP A 200 12.04 -0.75 -9.47
CA ASP A 200 12.45 -1.37 -8.24
C ASP A 200 13.22 -2.66 -8.57
N PRO A 201 14.50 -2.79 -8.18
CA PRO A 201 15.28 -3.99 -8.49
C PRO A 201 14.68 -5.27 -7.91
N VAL A 202 13.98 -5.19 -6.78
CA VAL A 202 13.38 -6.36 -6.14
C VAL A 202 12.16 -6.83 -6.93
N PHE A 203 11.38 -5.88 -7.46
CA PHE A 203 10.31 -6.19 -8.40
C PHE A 203 10.85 -6.89 -9.65
N LEU A 204 11.93 -6.37 -10.27
CA LEU A 204 12.54 -7.00 -11.44
C LEU A 204 12.98 -8.43 -11.13
N ILE A 205 13.67 -8.65 -10.01
CA ILE A 205 14.12 -9.99 -9.59
C ILE A 205 12.91 -10.92 -9.42
N LEU A 206 11.84 -10.49 -8.76
CA LEU A 206 10.64 -11.32 -8.62
C LEU A 206 9.97 -11.63 -9.95
N LEU A 207 9.89 -10.64 -10.84
CA LEU A 207 9.26 -10.80 -12.13
C LEU A 207 10.01 -11.84 -12.96
N PHE A 208 11.33 -11.73 -13.04
CA PHE A 208 12.17 -12.73 -13.72
C PHE A 208 12.09 -14.10 -13.06
N ASN A 209 12.08 -14.18 -11.73
CA ASN A 209 11.92 -15.46 -11.02
C ASN A 209 10.56 -16.11 -11.34
N SER A 210 9.48 -15.34 -11.44
CA SER A 210 8.16 -15.88 -11.78
C SER A 210 8.13 -16.54 -13.17
N GLN A 211 8.94 -16.06 -14.11
CA GLN A 211 9.03 -16.58 -15.47
C GLN A 211 9.98 -17.78 -15.59
N TYR A 212 11.18 -17.69 -15.03
CA TYR A 212 12.23 -18.70 -15.22
C TYR A 212 12.23 -19.81 -14.17
N PHE A 213 11.65 -19.55 -13.00
CA PHE A 213 11.70 -20.42 -11.84
C PHE A 213 10.32 -20.55 -11.16
N PRO A 214 9.24 -20.90 -11.90
CA PRO A 214 7.88 -20.94 -11.35
C PRO A 214 7.69 -21.94 -10.20
N HIS A 215 8.59 -22.91 -10.07
CA HIS A 215 8.58 -23.94 -9.02
C HIS A 215 9.58 -23.67 -7.89
N LEU A 216 10.53 -22.76 -8.11
CA LEU A 216 11.57 -22.41 -7.15
C LEU A 216 11.06 -21.21 -6.36
N CYS A 217 10.48 -21.48 -5.19
CA CYS A 217 9.90 -20.48 -4.31
C CYS A 217 10.99 -19.56 -3.77
N PRO A 218 11.13 -18.30 -4.25
CA PRO A 218 12.05 -17.37 -3.64
C PRO A 218 11.22 -16.68 -2.56
N CYS A 219 11.32 -17.19 -1.33
CA CYS A 219 10.96 -16.41 -0.16
C CYS A 219 11.99 -15.28 -0.04
N LEU A 220 12.02 -14.33 -0.98
CA LEU A 220 13.00 -13.22 -0.98
C LEU A 220 12.90 -12.40 0.31
N TRP A 221 11.73 -12.45 0.97
CA TRP A 221 11.45 -11.77 2.23
C TRP A 221 11.28 -12.68 3.45
N ASN A 222 11.46 -13.99 3.34
CA ASN A 222 11.34 -14.85 4.51
C ASN A 222 12.63 -15.66 4.65
N ARG A 223 13.48 -15.29 5.61
CA ARG A 223 14.73 -16.01 5.95
C ARG A 223 14.49 -17.42 6.54
N SER A 224 13.22 -17.82 6.67
CA SER A 224 12.82 -19.12 7.20
C SER A 224 12.52 -20.16 6.10
N CYS A 225 12.80 -19.81 4.86
CA CYS A 225 13.19 -20.76 3.82
C CYS A 225 14.74 -20.77 3.83
#